data_AF-A0A349TEW3-F1
#
_entry.id   AF-A0A349TEW3-F1
#
_cell.length_a   1.000
_cell.length_b   1.000
_cell.length_c   1.000
_cell.angle_alpha   90.00
_cell.angle_beta   90.00
_cell.angle_gamma   90.00
#
_symmetry.space_group_name_H-M   'P 1'
#
loop_
_entity.id
_entity.type
_entity.pdbx_description
1 polymer ?
#
loop_
_entity_poly.entity_id
_entity_poly.type
_entity_poly.pdbx_seq_one_letter_code
_entity_poly.pdbx_strand_id
1 'polypeptide(L)'
;MAADGGTPYGNFKVTSEDGSYQTEEVREDGTFTSTDQDGEVTTGTWVQKPGQYCTTSDAEGAVERCHRETVDENGVWTSVDPEGEIVTVERIEG
;
A
#
# COMPACT_ATOMS: atom_id res chain seq x y z
N MET A 1 9.32 5.38 7.94
CA MET A 1 8.22 6.35 8.13
C MET A 1 7.42 6.36 6.84
N ALA A 2 6.10 6.35 6.94
CA ALA A 2 5.22 6.45 5.78
C ALA A 2 5.29 7.85 5.14
N ALA A 3 4.74 8.01 3.94
CA ALA A 3 4.76 9.28 3.22
C ALA A 3 4.06 10.42 3.98
N ASP A 4 3.03 10.11 4.76
CA ASP A 4 2.29 11.06 5.60
C ASP A 4 3.00 11.43 6.92
N GLY A 5 4.21 10.93 7.14
CA GLY A 5 4.97 11.14 8.36
C GLY A 5 4.58 10.21 9.52
N GLY A 6 3.58 9.34 9.33
CA GLY A 6 3.10 8.39 10.33
C GLY A 6 3.89 7.08 10.39
N THR A 7 3.38 6.14 11.19
CA THR A 7 3.88 4.77 11.23
C THR A 7 3.63 4.08 9.89
N PRO A 8 4.60 3.31 9.37
CA PRO A 8 4.45 2.62 8.08
C PRO A 8 3.53 1.40 8.13
N TYR A 9 3.10 0.98 9.32
CA TYR A 9 2.16 -0.11 9.54
C TYR A 9 0.83 0.42 10.11
N GLY A 10 -0.24 -0.37 9.94
CA GLY A 10 -1.62 -0.02 10.23
C GLY A 10 -2.58 -0.61 9.20
N ASN A 11 -3.84 -0.17 9.26
CA ASN A 11 -4.84 -0.50 8.25
C ASN A 11 -4.99 0.66 7.28
N PHE A 12 -5.03 0.34 5.99
CA PHE A 12 -5.12 1.30 4.92
C PHE A 12 -6.21 0.91 3.93
N LYS A 13 -6.85 1.91 3.33
CA LYS A 13 -7.66 1.74 2.14
C LYS A 13 -6.90 2.32 0.97
N VAL A 14 -6.76 1.53 -0.09
CA VAL A 14 -6.13 1.93 -1.34
C VAL A 14 -7.20 1.99 -2.41
N THR A 15 -7.39 3.17 -3.01
CA THR A 15 -8.45 3.41 -4.00
C THR A 15 -7.83 3.79 -5.35
N SER A 16 -8.19 3.06 -6.39
CA SER A 16 -7.76 3.30 -7.77
C SER A 16 -8.57 4.42 -8.43
N GLU A 17 -8.09 4.93 -9.57
CA GLU A 17 -8.76 6.02 -10.30
C GLU A 17 -10.17 5.65 -10.79
N ASP A 18 -10.45 4.36 -11.04
CA ASP A 18 -11.77 3.87 -11.45
C ASP A 18 -12.77 3.75 -10.28
N GLY A 19 -12.30 3.95 -9.04
CA GLY A 19 -13.09 3.87 -7.81
C GLY A 19 -13.11 2.48 -7.17
N SER A 20 -12.51 1.46 -7.80
CA SER A 20 -12.20 0.20 -7.13
C SER A 20 -11.26 0.44 -5.94
N TYR A 21 -11.37 -0.42 -4.92
CA TYR A 21 -10.52 -0.30 -3.75
C TYR A 21 -10.14 -1.66 -3.17
N GLN A 22 -9.04 -1.66 -2.42
CA GLN A 22 -8.62 -2.75 -1.55
C GLN A 22 -8.31 -2.20 -0.15
N THR A 23 -8.38 -3.06 0.85
CA THR A 23 -7.94 -2.76 2.21
C THR A 23 -6.68 -3.53 2.52
N GLU A 24 -5.67 -2.85 3.07
CA GLU A 24 -4.38 -3.43 3.43
C GLU A 24 -4.17 -3.39 4.95
N GLU A 25 -4.00 -4.55 5.56
CA GLU A 25 -3.47 -4.70 6.91
C GLU A 25 -1.95 -4.87 6.81
N VAL A 26 -1.21 -3.81 7.11
CA VAL A 26 0.25 -3.79 7.13
C VAL A 26 0.71 -3.95 8.58
N ARG A 27 1.43 -5.03 8.88
CA ARG A 27 1.81 -5.41 10.24
C ARG A 27 3.25 -5.01 10.56
N GLU A 28 3.52 -4.71 11.83
CA GLU A 28 4.85 -4.32 12.31
C GLU A 28 5.91 -5.42 12.08
N ASP A 29 5.50 -6.68 11.97
CA ASP A 29 6.38 -7.82 11.74
C ASP A 29 6.94 -7.92 10.31
N GLY A 30 6.56 -7.00 9.42
CA GLY A 30 7.00 -6.97 8.04
C GLY A 30 6.12 -7.77 7.08
N THR A 31 4.94 -8.22 7.52
CA THR A 31 3.94 -8.86 6.66
C THR A 31 2.78 -7.93 6.33
N PHE A 32 2.11 -8.18 5.21
CA PHE A 32 0.87 -7.49 4.86
C PHE A 32 -0.20 -8.47 4.39
N THR A 33 -1.45 -8.05 4.50
CA THR A 33 -2.61 -8.71 3.88
C THR A 33 -3.43 -7.65 3.17
N SER A 34 -3.57 -7.79 1.85
CA SER A 34 -4.46 -6.97 1.04
C SER A 34 -5.72 -7.77 0.72
N THR A 35 -6.89 -7.14 0.87
CA THR A 35 -8.19 -7.72 0.50
C THR A 35 -8.88 -6.76 -0.46
N ASP A 36 -9.19 -7.23 -1.66
CA ASP A 36 -9.91 -6.42 -2.64
C ASP A 36 -11.42 -6.32 -2.34
N GLN A 37 -12.14 -5.52 -3.13
CA GLN A 37 -13.58 -5.33 -3.02
C GLN A 37 -14.42 -6.61 -3.23
N ASP A 38 -13.89 -7.61 -3.93
CA ASP A 38 -14.53 -8.90 -4.18
C ASP A 38 -14.22 -9.92 -3.07
N GLY A 39 -13.33 -9.56 -2.14
CA GLY A 39 -12.90 -10.37 -1.01
C GLY A 39 -11.73 -11.31 -1.34
N GLU A 40 -11.06 -11.13 -2.48
CA GLU A 40 -9.83 -11.85 -2.79
C GLU A 40 -8.71 -11.34 -1.87
N VAL A 41 -7.98 -12.30 -1.28
CA VAL A 41 -6.93 -12.01 -0.31
C VAL A 41 -5.57 -12.28 -0.92
N THR A 42 -4.70 -11.26 -0.88
CA THR A 42 -3.28 -11.36 -1.21
C THR A 42 -2.45 -11.16 0.05
N THR A 43 -1.45 -12.03 0.27
CA THR A 43 -0.49 -11.89 1.37
C THR A 43 0.93 -11.72 0.86
N GLY A 44 1.78 -11.15 1.72
CA GLY A 44 3.20 -11.04 1.42
C GLY A 44 3.98 -10.32 2.50
N THR A 45 5.17 -9.87 2.11
CA THR A 45 6.07 -9.08 2.95
C THR A 45 6.19 -7.65 2.44
N TRP A 46 6.49 -6.71 3.34
CA TRP A 46 6.69 -5.31 2.99
C TRP A 46 7.95 -4.73 3.63
N VAL A 47 8.48 -3.69 2.98
CA VAL A 47 9.58 -2.86 3.46
C VAL A 47 9.31 -1.40 3.11
N GLN A 48 9.37 -0.52 4.10
CA GLN A 48 9.36 0.92 3.85
C GLN A 48 10.79 1.42 3.60
N LYS A 49 11.04 1.94 2.40
CA LYS A 49 12.25 2.67 2.01
C LYS A 49 11.93 4.18 1.98
N PRO A 50 12.92 5.09 1.95
CA PRO A 50 12.65 6.53 1.89
C PRO A 50 11.78 6.91 0.68
N GLY A 51 10.55 7.34 0.93
CA GLY A 51 9.57 7.72 -0.11
C GLY A 51 9.05 6.55 -0.96
N GLN A 52 9.27 5.31 -0.54
CA GLN A 52 8.77 4.13 -1.23
C GLN A 52 8.24 3.08 -0.27
N TYR A 53 7.11 2.48 -0.64
CA TYR A 53 6.57 1.28 -0.01
C TYR A 53 6.76 0.11 -0.95
N CYS A 54 7.56 -0.87 -0.53
CA CYS A 54 7.87 -2.04 -1.35
C CYS A 54 7.19 -3.27 -0.79
N THR A 55 6.51 -4.04 -1.65
CA THR A 55 5.84 -5.28 -1.30
C THR A 55 6.39 -6.44 -2.14
N THR A 56 6.36 -7.65 -1.58
CA THR A 56 6.63 -8.89 -2.29
C THR A 56 5.53 -9.87 -1.90
N SER A 57 4.69 -10.29 -2.84
CA SER A 57 3.62 -11.26 -2.56
C SER A 57 4.19 -12.66 -2.31
N ASP A 58 3.42 -13.50 -1.61
CA ASP A 58 3.78 -14.90 -1.36
C ASP A 58 3.57 -15.82 -2.59
N ALA A 59 3.10 -15.28 -3.71
CA ALA A 59 2.90 -16.04 -4.93
C ALA A 59 4.23 -16.56 -5.50
N GLU A 60 4.23 -17.78 -6.04
CA GLU A 60 5.43 -18.37 -6.62
C GLU A 60 5.98 -17.50 -7.77
N GLY A 61 7.26 -17.12 -7.66
CA GLY A 61 7.94 -16.28 -8.64
C GLY A 61 7.62 -14.78 -8.54
N ALA A 62 6.93 -14.35 -7.48
CA ALA A 62 6.73 -12.92 -7.21
C ALA A 62 8.06 -12.18 -7.04
N VAL A 63 8.09 -10.94 -7.52
CA VAL A 63 9.22 -10.02 -7.39
C VAL A 63 8.82 -8.83 -6.54
N GLU A 64 9.80 -8.20 -5.90
CA GLU A 64 9.58 -6.97 -5.15
C GLU A 64 9.02 -5.88 -6.09
N ARG A 65 7.90 -5.27 -5.70
CA ARG A 65 7.33 -4.09 -6.34
C ARG A 65 7.43 -2.92 -5.39
N CYS A 66 8.04 -1.83 -5.84
CA CYS A 66 8.23 -0.63 -5.04
C CYS A 66 7.37 0.51 -5.56
N HIS A 67 6.41 0.92 -4.75
CA HIS A 67 5.51 2.03 -5.02
C HIS A 67 6.14 3.32 -4.49
N ARG A 68 6.15 4.39 -5.30
CA ARG A 68 6.56 5.71 -4.84
C ARG A 68 5.38 6.37 -4.15
N GLU A 69 5.60 6.86 -2.94
CA GLU A 69 4.55 7.45 -2.13
C GLU A 69 4.83 8.91 -1.83
N THR A 70 3.80 9.74 -1.96
CA THR A 70 3.88 11.18 -1.69
C THR A 70 2.58 11.67 -1.07
N VAL A 71 2.68 12.70 -0.25
CA VAL A 71 1.52 13.46 0.24
C VAL A 71 1.59 14.86 -0.34
N ASP A 72 0.49 15.31 -0.94
CA ASP A 72 0.39 16.64 -1.54
C ASP A 72 0.13 17.75 -0.51
N GLU A 73 0.00 19.00 -0.99
CA GLU A 73 -0.25 20.19 -0.16
C GLU A 73 -1.61 20.14 0.57
N ASN A 74 -2.54 19.32 0.09
CA ASN A 74 -3.88 19.13 0.64
C ASN A 74 -3.94 17.95 1.62
N GLY A 75 -2.83 17.24 1.82
CA GLY A 75 -2.78 16.03 2.65
C GLY A 75 -3.24 14.77 1.94
N VAL A 76 -3.39 14.78 0.61
CA VAL A 76 -3.77 13.60 -0.17
C VAL A 76 -2.54 12.73 -0.38
N TRP A 77 -2.60 11.50 0.14
CA TRP A 77 -1.55 10.51 -0.05
C TRP A 77 -1.79 9.73 -1.34
N THR A 78 -0.85 9.84 -2.27
CA THR A 78 -0.81 9.08 -3.51
C THR A 78 0.32 8.06 -3.49
N SER A 79 0.04 6.87 -4.02
CA SER A 79 1.03 5.82 -4.26
C SER A 79 1.07 5.51 -5.75
N VAL A 80 2.28 5.43 -6.31
CA VAL A 80 2.52 5.20 -7.74
C VAL A 80 3.31 3.92 -7.92
N ASP A 81 2.73 2.94 -8.59
CA ASP A 81 3.39 1.66 -8.84
C ASP A 81 4.49 1.77 -9.93
N PRO A 82 5.32 0.73 -10.12
CA PRO A 82 6.34 0.72 -11.17
C PRO A 82 5.82 0.86 -12.61
N GLU A 83 4.57 0.47 -12.86
CA GLU A 83 3.91 0.56 -14.17
C GLU A 83 3.29 1.95 -14.43
N GLY A 84 3.19 2.79 -13.39
CA GLY A 84 2.76 4.18 -13.45
C GLY A 84 1.31 4.42 -13.09
N GLU A 85 0.62 3.40 -12.60
CA GLU A 85 -0.71 3.48 -12.00
C GLU A 85 -0.64 4.28 -10.69
N ILE A 86 -1.60 5.18 -10.52
CA ILE A 86 -1.71 6.05 -9.36
C ILE A 86 -2.93 5.63 -8.55
N VAL A 87 -2.72 5.41 -7.26
CA VAL A 87 -3.78 5.11 -6.29
C VAL A 87 -3.74 6.11 -5.15
N THR A 88 -4.88 6.32 -4.51
CA THR A 88 -4.98 7.12 -3.28
C THR A 88 -4.95 6.20 -2.08
N VAL A 89 -4.21 6.59 -1.04
CA VAL A 89 -4.07 5.82 0.20
C VAL A 89 -4.71 6.60 1.35
N GLU A 90 -5.55 5.93 2.12
CA GLU A 90 -6.18 6.48 3.31
C GLU A 90 -5.91 5.56 4.50
N ARG A 91 -5.54 6.13 5.65
CA ARG A 91 -5.54 5.36 6.91
C ARG A 91 -6.97 5.10 7.35
N ILE A 92 -7.28 3.87 7.71
CA ILE A 92 -8.58 3.49 8.26
C ILE A 92 -8.39 2.98 9.70
N GLU A 93 -9.31 3.34 10.60
CA GLU A 93 -9.34 2.76 11.94
C GLU A 93 -9.80 1.30 11.83
N GLY A 94 -9.03 0.40 12.44
CA GLY A 94 -9.40 -1.01 12.65
C GLY A 94 -9.86 -1.25 14.08
#